data_AF-A0A7G9FUJ8-F1
#
_entry.id   AF-A0A7G9FUJ8-F1
#
_cell.length_a   1.000
_cell.length_b   1.000
_cell.length_c   1.000
_cell.angle_alpha   90.00
_cell.angle_beta   90.00
_cell.angle_gamma   90.00
#
_symmetry.space_group_name_H-M   'P 1'
#
loop_
_entity.id
_entity.type
_entity.pdbx_description
1 polymer ?
#
loop_
_entity_poly.entity_id
_entity_poly.type
_entity_poly.pdbx_seq_one_letter_code
_entity_poly.pdbx_strand_id
1 'polypeptide(L)'
;MTKKQKVVFAVVAAVVAAVLVLGTILSYVCYHFIYGTRITSREGEAYHKLEGKGVYSPLAVFPSADMDTVSQDFYYQTRDEIFAATCQIYLENQYTREQYEAETERLRNLEFSYQDQTNMLYQDEENYCSVAYVAMANWIDRYEYAITLDDSNTIIYVYLQNMDAKDIHMQSDYLPKYFQDNNAGKHQDTDSMTSDYRSFYAFRIGDHYIDCMDLADQIEIADTEPEIQAEDVAPEVESN
;
A
#
# COMPACT_ATOMS: atom_id res chain seq x y z
N MET A 1 53.35 -24.09 -31.19
CA MET A 1 53.23 -22.75 -30.56
C MET A 1 54.54 -22.37 -29.91
N THR A 2 55.15 -21.24 -30.31
CA THR A 2 56.45 -20.80 -29.78
C THR A 2 56.32 -20.26 -28.34
N LYS A 3 57.43 -20.21 -27.59
CA LYS A 3 57.44 -19.67 -26.20
C LYS A 3 56.86 -18.24 -26.15
N LYS A 4 57.15 -17.40 -27.15
CA LYS A 4 56.60 -16.05 -27.27
C LYS A 4 55.08 -16.05 -27.48
N GLN A 5 54.56 -16.93 -28.34
CA GLN A 5 53.11 -17.06 -28.54
C GLN A 5 52.38 -17.48 -27.25
N LYS A 6 52.94 -18.43 -26.48
CA LYS A 6 52.39 -18.82 -25.15
C LYS A 6 52.29 -17.65 -24.18
N VAL A 7 53.33 -16.82 -24.11
CA VAL A 7 53.34 -15.63 -23.25
C VAL A 7 52.29 -14.61 -23.72
N VAL A 8 52.21 -14.33 -25.01
CA VAL A 8 51.21 -13.40 -25.57
C VAL A 8 49.79 -13.89 -25.28
N PHE A 9 49.49 -15.16 -25.51
CA PHE A 9 48.17 -15.73 -25.20
C PHE A 9 47.83 -15.64 -23.71
N ALA A 10 48.79 -15.92 -22.82
CA ALA A 10 48.58 -15.80 -21.39
C ALA A 10 48.30 -14.34 -20.95
N VAL A 11 49.04 -13.38 -21.51
CA VAL A 11 48.82 -11.94 -21.23
C VAL A 11 47.45 -11.50 -21.73
N VAL A 12 47.08 -11.86 -22.97
CA VAL A 12 45.76 -11.51 -23.52
C VAL A 12 44.64 -12.14 -22.69
N ALA A 13 44.75 -13.41 -22.32
CA ALA A 13 43.77 -14.07 -21.47
C ALA A 13 43.65 -13.40 -20.08
N ALA A 14 44.77 -12.99 -19.47
CA ALA A 14 44.77 -12.29 -18.20
C ALA A 14 44.11 -10.90 -18.30
N VAL A 15 44.37 -10.15 -19.38
CA VAL A 15 43.74 -8.85 -19.63
C VAL A 15 42.23 -9.01 -19.85
N VAL A 16 41.81 -10.00 -20.65
CA VAL A 16 40.38 -10.28 -20.87
C VAL A 16 39.69 -10.65 -19.56
N ALA A 17 40.31 -11.52 -18.76
CA ALA A 17 39.78 -11.88 -17.44
C ALA A 17 39.67 -10.65 -16.52
N ALA A 18 40.69 -9.79 -16.48
CA ALA A 18 40.65 -8.57 -15.68
C ALA A 18 39.54 -7.59 -16.12
N VAL A 19 39.35 -7.41 -17.43
CA VAL A 19 38.28 -6.56 -17.97
C VAL A 19 36.90 -7.12 -17.63
N LEU A 20 36.70 -8.43 -17.76
CA LEU A 20 35.43 -9.07 -17.40
C LEU A 20 35.16 -8.92 -15.89
N VAL A 21 36.15 -9.18 -15.04
CA VAL A 21 36.00 -9.04 -13.58
C VAL A 21 35.68 -7.59 -13.21
N LEU A 22 36.45 -6.61 -13.71
CA LEU A 22 36.19 -5.20 -13.45
C LEU A 22 34.82 -4.75 -13.99
N GLY A 23 34.44 -5.22 -15.17
CA GLY A 23 33.13 -4.94 -15.76
C GLY A 23 31.99 -5.49 -14.91
N THR A 24 32.11 -6.72 -14.40
CA THR A 24 31.10 -7.32 -13.50
C THR A 24 31.00 -6.58 -12.17
N ILE A 25 32.14 -6.20 -11.57
CA ILE A 25 32.16 -5.42 -10.32
C ILE A 25 31.51 -4.04 -10.55
N LEU A 26 31.90 -3.34 -11.61
CA LEU A 26 31.32 -2.03 -11.93
C LEU A 26 29.83 -2.13 -12.20
N SER A 27 29.38 -3.14 -12.97
CA SER A 27 27.97 -3.39 -13.23
C SER A 27 27.20 -3.64 -11.94
N TYR A 28 27.73 -4.44 -11.02
CA TYR A 28 27.12 -4.72 -9.73
C TYR A 28 27.04 -3.45 -8.86
N VAL A 29 28.11 -2.66 -8.80
CA VAL A 29 28.13 -1.40 -8.05
C VAL A 29 27.13 -0.40 -8.62
N CYS A 30 27.10 -0.22 -9.95
CA CYS A 30 26.12 0.64 -10.61
C CYS A 30 24.68 0.17 -10.37
N TYR A 31 24.44 -1.14 -10.43
CA TYR A 31 23.12 -1.72 -10.16
C TYR A 31 22.66 -1.42 -8.73
N HIS A 32 23.50 -1.69 -7.72
CA HIS A 32 23.17 -1.40 -6.32
C HIS A 32 23.07 0.09 -6.01
N PHE A 33 23.81 0.94 -6.73
CA PHE A 33 23.71 2.38 -6.58
C PHE A 33 22.39 2.92 -7.15
N ILE A 34 21.89 2.35 -8.25
CA ILE A 34 20.64 2.79 -8.89
C ILE A 34 19.42 2.21 -8.15
N TYR A 35 19.40 0.90 -7.94
CA TYR A 35 18.25 0.17 -7.41
C TYR A 35 18.34 -0.09 -5.90
N GLY A 36 19.34 0.46 -5.21
CA GLY A 36 19.47 0.31 -3.76
C GLY A 36 19.51 -1.13 -3.25
N THR A 37 19.08 -1.30 -2.01
CA THR A 37 18.95 -2.60 -1.34
C THR A 37 17.47 -2.91 -1.14
N ARG A 38 17.05 -4.11 -1.54
CA ARG A 38 15.70 -4.62 -1.29
C ARG A 38 15.62 -5.14 0.15
N ILE A 39 14.65 -4.63 0.91
CA ILE A 39 14.31 -5.11 2.26
C ILE A 39 12.93 -5.76 2.15
N THR A 40 12.77 -6.96 2.73
CA THR A 40 11.49 -7.69 2.74
C THR A 40 11.18 -8.21 4.14
N SER A 41 9.90 -8.26 4.51
CA SER A 41 9.42 -8.91 5.74
C SER A 41 8.16 -9.73 5.47
N ARG A 42 7.99 -10.81 6.25
CA ARG A 42 6.75 -11.61 6.34
C ARG A 42 6.17 -11.62 7.75
N GLU A 43 6.77 -10.87 8.67
CA GLU A 43 6.30 -10.76 10.05
C GLU A 43 5.30 -9.58 10.12
N GLY A 44 4.02 -9.88 10.29
CA GLY A 44 2.94 -8.88 10.20
C GLY A 44 2.83 -7.88 11.35
N GLU A 45 3.61 -8.04 12.41
CA GLU A 45 3.69 -7.04 13.50
C GLU A 45 4.43 -5.73 13.11
N ALA A 46 4.77 -5.58 11.84
CA ALA A 46 5.72 -4.56 11.40
C ALA A 46 5.09 -3.35 10.73
N TYR A 47 3.91 -3.40 10.08
CA TYR A 47 3.48 -2.26 9.24
C TYR A 47 3.26 -0.96 10.02
N HIS A 48 2.75 -1.03 11.25
CA HIS A 48 2.66 0.12 12.17
C HIS A 48 4.01 0.61 12.69
N LYS A 49 5.04 -0.25 12.69
CA LYS A 49 6.43 0.08 13.08
C LYS A 49 7.29 0.45 11.87
N LEU A 50 6.74 0.49 10.66
CA LEU A 50 7.39 1.04 9.47
C LEU A 50 7.40 2.57 9.53
N GLU A 51 7.86 3.13 10.64
CA GLU A 51 8.00 4.57 10.84
C GLU A 51 8.99 5.12 9.78
N GLY A 52 8.44 5.81 8.79
CA GLY A 52 9.11 6.93 8.12
C GLY A 52 10.27 6.63 7.17
N LYS A 53 10.52 5.37 6.78
CA LYS A 53 11.51 5.06 5.72
C LYS A 53 10.85 4.58 4.43
N GLY A 54 10.22 5.51 3.71
CA GLY A 54 9.84 5.34 2.30
C GLY A 54 8.39 4.94 2.04
N VAL A 55 7.54 4.83 3.06
CA VAL A 55 6.07 4.72 2.93
C VAL A 55 5.50 6.13 2.91
N TYR A 56 4.91 6.55 1.80
CA TYR A 56 4.20 7.82 1.66
C TYR A 56 2.70 7.57 1.76
N SER A 57 2.26 7.19 2.97
CA SER A 57 0.87 7.02 3.34
C SER A 57 0.73 6.87 4.86
N PRO A 58 -0.35 7.42 5.46
CA PRO A 58 -0.82 7.10 6.81
C PRO A 58 -1.32 5.66 7.02
N LEU A 59 -1.56 4.91 5.94
CA LEU A 59 -2.14 3.57 5.94
C LEU A 59 -3.53 3.53 6.60
N ALA A 60 -4.39 4.50 6.29
CA ALA A 60 -5.68 4.67 6.96
C ALA A 60 -6.66 3.51 6.70
N VAL A 61 -6.53 2.83 5.55
CA VAL A 61 -7.34 1.64 5.27
C VAL A 61 -6.88 0.44 6.09
N PHE A 62 -5.62 0.39 6.56
CA PHE A 62 -5.10 -0.74 7.31
C PHE A 62 -5.76 -0.81 8.70
N PRO A 63 -5.94 -2.02 9.26
CA PRO A 63 -6.59 -2.19 10.55
C PRO A 63 -5.69 -1.69 11.68
N SER A 64 -6.27 -1.52 12.87
CA SER A 64 -5.47 -1.24 14.06
C SER A 64 -4.56 -2.44 14.42
N ALA A 65 -3.41 -2.15 15.04
CA ALA A 65 -2.40 -3.15 15.40
C ALA A 65 -2.88 -4.19 16.44
N ASP A 66 -3.90 -3.83 17.22
CA ASP A 66 -4.47 -4.63 18.31
C ASP A 66 -5.67 -5.48 17.89
N MET A 67 -6.06 -5.42 16.61
CA MET A 67 -7.17 -6.21 16.11
C MET A 67 -6.77 -7.69 15.98
N ASP A 68 -7.37 -8.55 16.79
CA ASP A 68 -7.20 -10.00 16.70
C ASP A 68 -7.74 -10.56 15.37
N THR A 69 -7.01 -11.49 14.76
CA THR A 69 -7.37 -12.13 13.49
C THR A 69 -7.41 -13.66 13.65
N VAL A 70 -8.22 -14.33 12.81
CA VAL A 70 -8.26 -15.80 12.72
C VAL A 70 -7.00 -16.30 12.01
N SER A 71 -6.60 -15.63 10.94
CA SER A 71 -5.33 -15.88 10.25
C SER A 71 -4.85 -14.62 9.56
N GLN A 72 -3.55 -14.54 9.34
CA GLN A 72 -2.89 -13.40 8.71
C GLN A 72 -1.82 -13.89 7.74
N ASP A 73 -1.84 -13.36 6.51
CA ASP A 73 -0.70 -13.40 5.58
C ASP A 73 -0.20 -11.98 5.34
N PHE A 74 1.11 -11.79 5.43
CA PHE A 74 1.73 -10.47 5.35
C PHE A 74 2.95 -10.50 4.46
N TYR A 75 3.07 -9.47 3.62
CA TYR A 75 4.26 -9.21 2.86
C TYR A 75 4.56 -7.72 2.83
N TYR A 76 5.79 -7.38 3.21
CA TYR A 76 6.34 -6.05 3.06
C TYR A 76 7.58 -6.11 2.19
N GLN A 77 7.71 -5.14 1.29
CA GLN A 77 8.96 -4.86 0.62
C GLN A 77 9.15 -3.35 0.44
N THR A 78 10.38 -2.90 0.69
CA THR A 78 10.85 -1.56 0.31
C THR A 78 12.17 -1.65 -0.42
N ARG A 79 12.44 -0.65 -1.25
CA ARG A 79 13.72 -0.45 -1.92
C ARG A 79 13.96 1.03 -2.11
N ASP A 80 15.08 1.50 -1.58
CA ASP A 80 15.53 2.90 -1.68
C ASP A 80 16.29 3.09 -3.01
N GLU A 81 15.55 3.27 -4.10
CA GLU A 81 16.13 3.53 -5.43
C GLU A 81 16.47 5.01 -5.58
N ILE A 82 17.52 5.33 -6.35
CA ILE A 82 18.08 6.69 -6.45
C ILE A 82 17.11 7.76 -6.99
N PHE A 83 16.09 7.34 -7.74
CA PHE A 83 15.10 8.25 -8.34
C PHE A 83 13.79 8.29 -7.55
N ALA A 84 13.30 7.13 -7.11
CA ALA A 84 12.06 7.02 -6.35
C ALA A 84 12.06 5.71 -5.57
N ALA A 85 11.83 5.76 -4.26
CA ALA A 85 11.70 4.56 -3.46
C ALA A 85 10.48 3.75 -3.90
N THR A 86 10.62 2.43 -3.98
CA THR A 86 9.49 1.52 -4.24
C THR A 86 9.05 0.89 -2.94
N CYS A 87 7.74 0.75 -2.73
CA CYS A 87 7.19 0.09 -1.56
C CYS A 87 5.96 -0.73 -1.92
N GLN A 88 5.81 -1.89 -1.28
CA GLN A 88 4.54 -2.61 -1.21
C GLN A 88 4.31 -3.10 0.22
N ILE A 89 3.07 -3.00 0.66
CA ILE A 89 2.56 -3.65 1.86
C ILE A 89 1.31 -4.42 1.43
N TYR A 90 1.31 -5.71 1.72
CA TYR A 90 0.19 -6.62 1.53
C TYR A 90 -0.13 -7.24 2.88
N LEU A 91 -1.39 -7.17 3.27
CA LEU A 91 -1.93 -7.79 4.47
C LEU A 91 -3.25 -8.45 4.13
N GLU A 92 -3.35 -9.76 4.30
CA GLU A 92 -4.59 -10.51 4.17
C GLU A 92 -4.97 -11.02 5.56
N ASN A 93 -6.07 -10.51 6.09
CA ASN A 93 -6.60 -10.93 7.38
C ASN A 93 -7.91 -11.65 7.21
N GLN A 94 -7.99 -12.86 7.77
CA GLN A 94 -9.26 -13.54 7.98
C GLN A 94 -9.77 -13.21 9.38
N TYR A 95 -11.05 -12.93 9.48
CA TYR A 95 -11.72 -12.52 10.71
C TYR A 95 -12.81 -13.50 11.12
N THR A 96 -13.22 -13.40 12.38
CA THR A 96 -14.56 -13.88 12.75
C THR A 96 -15.61 -13.00 12.08
N ARG A 97 -16.86 -13.47 12.01
CA ARG A 97 -17.95 -12.71 11.38
C ARG A 97 -18.15 -11.33 12.02
N GLU A 98 -18.13 -11.28 13.34
CA GLU A 98 -18.31 -10.04 14.11
C GLU A 98 -17.18 -9.04 13.85
N GLN A 99 -15.93 -9.50 13.87
CA GLN A 99 -14.77 -8.65 13.58
C GLN A 99 -14.77 -8.15 12.12
N TYR A 100 -15.17 -8.99 11.17
CA TYR A 100 -15.29 -8.62 9.77
C TYR A 100 -16.33 -7.52 9.55
N GLU A 101 -17.50 -7.65 10.17
CA GLU A 101 -18.57 -6.67 10.09
C GLU A 101 -18.13 -5.33 10.72
N ALA A 102 -17.49 -5.36 11.89
CA ALA A 102 -16.96 -4.18 12.57
C ALA A 102 -15.87 -3.46 11.75
N GLU A 103 -14.94 -4.20 11.16
CA GLU A 103 -13.86 -3.62 10.35
C GLU A 103 -14.37 -3.08 9.02
N THR A 104 -15.36 -3.73 8.41
CA THR A 104 -16.05 -3.22 7.21
C THR A 104 -16.84 -1.95 7.52
N GLU A 105 -17.47 -1.87 8.71
CA GLU A 105 -18.14 -0.67 9.19
C GLU A 105 -17.15 0.48 9.42
N ARG A 106 -16.00 0.21 10.05
CA ARG A 106 -14.91 1.19 10.19
C ARG A 106 -14.49 1.74 8.83
N LEU A 107 -14.24 0.88 7.84
CA LEU A 107 -13.85 1.30 6.49
C LEU A 107 -14.95 2.14 5.81
N ARG A 108 -16.22 1.78 5.99
CA ARG A 108 -17.36 2.50 5.42
C ARG A 108 -17.53 3.90 6.03
N ASN A 109 -17.23 4.05 7.31
CA ASN A 109 -17.43 5.29 8.07
C ASN A 109 -16.12 6.06 8.29
N LEU A 110 -15.04 5.69 7.60
CA LEU A 110 -13.75 6.35 7.76
C LEU A 110 -13.78 7.75 7.12
N GLU A 111 -13.60 8.76 7.95
CA GLU A 111 -13.60 10.17 7.56
C GLU A 111 -12.24 10.80 7.82
N PHE A 112 -11.87 11.74 6.97
CA PHE A 112 -10.74 12.62 7.24
C PHE A 112 -11.16 14.05 6.97
N SER A 113 -11.06 14.87 8.01
CA SER A 113 -11.49 16.26 7.97
C SER A 113 -10.28 17.18 8.02
N TYR A 114 -10.28 18.20 7.16
CA TYR A 114 -9.30 19.27 7.19
C TYR A 114 -9.98 20.60 6.89
N GLN A 115 -9.88 21.54 7.83
CA GLN A 115 -10.66 22.78 7.82
C GLN A 115 -12.18 22.47 7.78
N ASP A 116 -12.92 23.06 6.84
CA ASP A 116 -14.36 22.88 6.68
C ASP A 116 -14.73 21.78 5.65
N GLN A 117 -13.77 20.90 5.31
CA GLN A 117 -13.93 19.83 4.33
C GLN A 117 -13.74 18.46 4.99
N THR A 118 -14.55 17.49 4.56
CA THR A 118 -14.47 16.10 5.01
C THR A 118 -14.44 15.18 3.79
N ASN A 119 -13.44 14.32 3.73
CA ASN A 119 -13.31 13.26 2.75
C ASN A 119 -13.73 11.92 3.41
N MET A 120 -14.33 11.04 2.61
CA MET A 120 -14.60 9.65 2.98
C MET A 120 -13.86 8.73 2.03
N LEU A 121 -13.65 7.47 2.42
CA LEU A 121 -13.12 6.47 1.49
C LEU A 121 -14.06 6.28 0.31
N TYR A 122 -13.48 6.13 -0.89
CA TYR A 122 -14.25 5.77 -2.06
C TYR A 122 -14.58 4.28 -2.05
N GLN A 123 -15.86 3.93 -2.14
CA GLN A 123 -16.30 2.56 -2.32
C GLN A 123 -16.37 2.23 -3.81
N ASP A 124 -15.49 1.35 -4.29
CA ASP A 124 -15.41 0.91 -5.69
C ASP A 124 -15.86 -0.54 -5.83
N GLU A 125 -16.92 -0.79 -6.60
CA GLU A 125 -17.45 -2.13 -6.89
C GLU A 125 -17.13 -2.60 -8.31
N GLU A 126 -16.48 -1.77 -9.13
CA GLU A 126 -16.32 -2.00 -10.57
C GLU A 126 -14.87 -2.31 -10.97
N ASN A 127 -13.89 -1.69 -10.31
CA ASN A 127 -12.48 -1.77 -10.73
C ASN A 127 -11.67 -2.84 -10.04
N TYR A 128 -12.25 -3.53 -9.05
CA TYR A 128 -11.61 -4.56 -8.24
C TYR A 128 -12.34 -5.91 -8.39
N CYS A 129 -11.77 -6.97 -7.82
CA CYS A 129 -12.38 -8.30 -7.83
C CYS A 129 -13.60 -8.45 -6.90
N SER A 130 -13.78 -7.51 -5.98
CA SER A 130 -14.89 -7.38 -5.04
C SER A 130 -15.03 -5.89 -4.66
N VAL A 131 -15.90 -5.58 -3.70
CA VAL A 131 -16.00 -4.24 -3.11
C VAL A 131 -14.66 -3.82 -2.52
N ALA A 132 -14.19 -2.62 -2.89
CA ALA A 132 -12.97 -2.03 -2.39
C ALA A 132 -13.22 -0.66 -1.75
N TYR A 133 -12.53 -0.39 -0.63
CA TYR A 133 -12.46 0.91 0.01
C TYR A 133 -11.12 1.55 -0.33
N VAL A 134 -11.15 2.62 -1.12
CA VAL A 134 -9.98 3.19 -1.78
C VAL A 134 -9.60 4.53 -1.15
N ALA A 135 -8.42 4.59 -0.55
CA ALA A 135 -7.83 5.82 -0.05
C ALA A 135 -6.98 6.51 -1.13
N MET A 136 -6.28 5.75 -1.97
CA MET A 136 -5.49 6.29 -3.08
C MET A 136 -5.64 5.44 -4.34
N ALA A 137 -6.01 6.09 -5.43
CA ALA A 137 -6.19 5.48 -6.74
C ALA A 137 -5.18 6.07 -7.74
N ASN A 138 -3.95 5.55 -7.76
CA ASN A 138 -2.86 6.05 -8.61
C ASN A 138 -2.49 7.54 -8.35
N TRP A 139 -2.42 7.94 -7.08
CA TRP A 139 -2.03 9.31 -6.71
C TRP A 139 -0.51 9.47 -6.69
N ILE A 140 0.07 9.91 -7.81
CA ILE A 140 1.52 9.98 -8.05
C ILE A 140 2.12 8.57 -7.88
N ASP A 141 1.64 7.63 -8.72
CA ASP A 141 2.07 6.22 -8.74
C ASP A 141 1.94 5.49 -7.40
N ARG A 142 0.93 5.88 -6.61
CA ARG A 142 0.58 5.26 -5.32
C ARG A 142 -0.84 4.77 -5.26
N TYR A 143 -1.00 3.65 -4.56
CA TYR A 143 -2.28 2.99 -4.35
C TYR A 143 -2.42 2.62 -2.88
N GLU A 144 -3.61 2.82 -2.35
CA GLU A 144 -3.98 2.37 -1.02
C GLU A 144 -5.46 2.00 -1.01
N TYR A 145 -5.76 0.74 -0.68
CA TYR A 145 -7.11 0.24 -0.68
C TYR A 145 -7.25 -1.03 0.17
N ALA A 146 -8.49 -1.31 0.58
CA ALA A 146 -8.90 -2.54 1.22
C ALA A 146 -9.99 -3.24 0.40
N ILE A 147 -9.86 -4.54 0.11
CA ILE A 147 -10.86 -5.34 -0.61
C ILE A 147 -11.55 -6.26 0.39
N THR A 148 -12.88 -6.25 0.41
CA THR A 148 -13.69 -7.09 1.31
C THR A 148 -14.17 -8.34 0.58
N LEU A 149 -13.86 -9.52 1.13
CA LEU A 149 -14.25 -10.84 0.62
C LEU A 149 -15.27 -11.49 1.57
N ASP A 150 -16.55 -11.26 1.31
CA ASP A 150 -17.66 -11.65 2.18
C ASP A 150 -17.74 -13.16 2.43
N ASP A 151 -17.43 -13.97 1.41
CA ASP A 151 -17.55 -15.43 1.48
C ASP A 151 -16.59 -16.08 2.49
N SER A 152 -15.47 -15.40 2.79
CA SER A 152 -14.43 -15.93 3.69
C SER A 152 -14.20 -15.07 4.94
N ASN A 153 -14.96 -13.99 5.11
CA ASN A 153 -14.71 -12.95 6.13
C ASN A 153 -13.26 -12.46 6.07
N THR A 154 -12.73 -12.23 4.86
CA THR A 154 -11.35 -11.83 4.64
C THR A 154 -11.30 -10.40 4.13
N ILE A 155 -10.35 -9.61 4.63
CA ILE A 155 -10.07 -8.28 4.10
C ILE A 155 -8.61 -8.24 3.66
N ILE A 156 -8.39 -7.76 2.44
CA ILE A 156 -7.07 -7.61 1.83
C ILE A 156 -6.72 -6.14 1.81
N TYR A 157 -5.66 -5.75 2.53
CA TYR A 157 -5.16 -4.39 2.60
C TYR A 157 -3.89 -4.28 1.77
N VAL A 158 -3.86 -3.26 0.91
CA VAL A 158 -2.79 -3.06 -0.04
C VAL A 158 -2.31 -1.62 0.00
N TYR A 159 -1.00 -1.45 0.07
CA TYR A 159 -0.30 -0.21 -0.24
C TYR A 159 0.75 -0.49 -1.30
N LEU A 160 0.80 0.34 -2.36
CA LEU A 160 1.80 0.27 -3.42
C LEU A 160 2.34 1.67 -3.70
N GLN A 161 3.66 1.77 -3.89
CA GLN A 161 4.34 2.99 -4.28
C GLN A 161 5.39 2.67 -5.34
N ASN A 162 5.28 3.29 -6.51
CA ASN A 162 6.26 3.20 -7.59
C ASN A 162 6.55 1.74 -8.00
N MET A 163 5.54 0.87 -7.94
CA MET A 163 5.67 -0.57 -8.19
C MET A 163 5.37 -0.93 -9.64
N ASP A 164 6.09 -1.92 -10.17
CA ASP A 164 5.72 -2.65 -11.38
C ASP A 164 4.95 -3.93 -11.00
N ALA A 165 3.94 -4.31 -11.78
CA ALA A 165 3.12 -5.50 -11.55
C ALA A 165 3.95 -6.78 -11.41
N LYS A 166 5.06 -6.90 -12.15
CA LYS A 166 5.98 -8.05 -12.10
C LYS A 166 6.70 -8.22 -10.75
N ASP A 167 6.81 -7.14 -9.97
CA ASP A 167 7.56 -7.08 -8.71
C ASP A 167 6.62 -7.11 -7.48
N ILE A 168 5.30 -7.17 -7.70
CA ILE A 168 4.28 -7.22 -6.65
C ILE A 168 4.08 -8.67 -6.18
N HIS A 169 3.99 -8.86 -4.86
CA HIS A 169 3.78 -10.15 -4.22
C HIS A 169 2.34 -10.27 -3.70
N MET A 170 1.38 -10.34 -4.61
CA MET A 170 -0.02 -10.68 -4.33
C MET A 170 -0.67 -11.27 -5.59
N GLN A 171 -1.91 -11.76 -5.47
CA GLN A 171 -2.65 -12.23 -6.65
C GLN A 171 -2.94 -11.05 -7.58
N SER A 172 -2.80 -11.26 -8.90
CA SER A 172 -3.02 -10.21 -9.90
C SER A 172 -4.43 -9.65 -9.88
N ASP A 173 -5.42 -10.47 -9.51
CA ASP A 173 -6.83 -10.10 -9.48
C ASP A 173 -7.14 -9.09 -8.36
N TYR A 174 -6.22 -8.91 -7.40
CA TYR A 174 -6.31 -7.91 -6.35
C TYR A 174 -5.76 -6.54 -6.78
N LEU A 175 -5.20 -6.41 -7.99
CA LEU A 175 -4.84 -5.13 -8.59
C LEU A 175 -6.08 -4.47 -9.21
N PRO A 176 -6.20 -3.13 -9.13
CA PRO A 176 -7.27 -2.43 -9.86
C PRO A 176 -7.11 -2.60 -11.37
N LYS A 177 -8.23 -2.63 -12.11
CA LYS A 177 -8.24 -2.68 -13.58
C LYS A 177 -7.47 -1.53 -14.24
N TYR A 178 -7.34 -0.42 -13.54
CA TYR A 178 -6.60 0.77 -13.98
C TYR A 178 -5.15 0.83 -13.47
N PHE A 179 -4.62 -0.23 -12.85
CA PHE A 179 -3.24 -0.27 -12.39
C PHE A 179 -2.26 0.04 -13.52
N GLN A 180 -1.23 0.82 -13.22
CA GLN A 180 -0.17 1.19 -14.15
C GLN A 180 1.19 0.88 -13.53
N ASP A 181 2.08 0.30 -14.34
CA ASP A 181 3.48 0.13 -13.98
C ASP A 181 4.16 1.49 -13.81
N ASN A 182 5.17 1.53 -12.94
CA ASN A 182 5.94 2.73 -12.66
C ASN A 182 6.59 3.26 -13.95
N ASN A 183 6.58 4.58 -14.15
CA ASN A 183 7.08 5.26 -15.35
C ASN A 183 6.41 4.85 -16.69
N ALA A 184 5.33 4.06 -16.66
CA ALA A 184 4.57 3.71 -17.87
C ALA A 184 3.45 4.73 -18.17
N GLY A 185 3.05 5.53 -17.18
CA GLY A 185 2.01 6.55 -17.28
C GLY A 185 2.54 7.94 -17.65
N LYS A 186 1.79 8.65 -18.51
CA LYS A 186 1.84 10.11 -18.58
C LYS A 186 0.94 10.64 -17.47
N HIS A 187 1.44 10.77 -16.24
CA HIS A 187 0.75 11.61 -15.26
C HIS A 187 0.82 13.05 -15.78
N GLN A 188 -0.30 13.59 -16.25
CA GLN A 188 -0.48 15.02 -16.33
C GLN A 188 -1.29 15.43 -15.11
N ASP A 189 -0.77 16.34 -14.29
CA ASP A 189 -1.51 16.98 -13.19
C ASP A 189 -2.82 17.64 -13.66
N THR A 190 -3.03 17.73 -14.98
CA THR A 190 -4.19 18.30 -15.66
C THR A 190 -5.15 17.26 -16.24
N ASP A 191 -4.77 15.98 -16.32
CA ASP A 191 -5.67 14.95 -16.83
C ASP A 191 -6.76 14.67 -15.79
N SER A 192 -8.01 14.89 -16.19
CA SER A 192 -9.18 14.63 -15.37
C SER A 192 -9.29 13.13 -15.10
N MET A 193 -8.67 12.67 -14.02
CA MET A 193 -9.08 11.45 -13.32
C MET A 193 -10.52 11.71 -12.87
N THR A 194 -11.47 11.18 -13.66
CA THR A 194 -12.93 11.27 -13.52
C THR A 194 -13.36 11.99 -12.24
N SER A 195 -13.55 13.31 -12.33
CA SER A 195 -14.12 14.29 -11.38
C SER A 195 -14.08 14.09 -9.84
N ASP A 196 -14.15 12.88 -9.30
CA ASP A 196 -14.69 12.58 -7.99
C ASP A 196 -13.78 11.80 -7.04
N TYR A 197 -12.68 11.14 -7.46
CA TYR A 197 -11.87 10.33 -6.52
C TYR A 197 -10.36 10.53 -6.73
N ARG A 198 -9.79 11.41 -5.90
CA ARG A 198 -8.44 11.97 -6.07
C ARG A 198 -7.44 11.41 -5.06
N SER A 199 -7.76 11.42 -3.78
CA SER A 199 -7.04 10.80 -2.67
C SER A 199 -7.81 11.17 -1.42
N PHE A 200 -8.01 10.24 -0.50
CA PHE A 200 -8.62 10.48 0.80
C PHE A 200 -7.88 11.61 1.56
N TYR A 201 -6.57 11.74 1.33
CA TYR A 201 -5.70 12.70 2.00
C TYR A 201 -5.60 14.08 1.32
N ALA A 202 -6.24 14.28 0.15
CA ALA A 202 -6.07 15.51 -0.63
C ALA A 202 -7.28 16.45 -0.46
N PHE A 203 -7.00 17.71 -0.11
CA PHE A 203 -8.02 18.75 0.03
C PHE A 203 -7.80 19.90 -0.96
N ARG A 204 -8.89 20.49 -1.45
CA ARG A 204 -8.81 21.58 -2.42
C ARG A 204 -8.76 22.93 -1.70
N ILE A 205 -7.70 23.69 -1.93
CA ILE A 205 -7.55 25.06 -1.43
C ILE A 205 -7.37 26.00 -2.63
N GLY A 206 -8.41 26.79 -2.92
CA GLY A 206 -8.47 27.56 -4.17
C GLY A 206 -8.55 26.64 -5.39
N ASP A 207 -7.63 26.84 -6.33
CA ASP A 207 -7.52 26.06 -7.59
C ASP A 207 -6.50 24.91 -7.50
N HIS A 208 -5.93 24.65 -6.32
CA HIS A 208 -4.91 23.63 -6.11
C HIS A 208 -5.34 22.58 -5.08
N TYR A 209 -4.81 21.37 -5.24
CA TYR A 209 -4.89 20.33 -4.22
C TYR A 209 -3.66 20.39 -3.32
N ILE A 210 -3.89 20.20 -2.03
CA ILE A 210 -2.85 20.06 -1.03
C ILE A 210 -2.95 18.65 -0.47
N ASP A 211 -1.81 17.97 -0.40
CA ASP A 211 -1.67 16.67 0.24
C ASP A 211 -1.54 16.88 1.77
N CYS A 212 -2.46 16.30 2.53
CA CYS A 212 -2.54 16.42 3.97
C CYS A 212 -2.14 15.13 4.71
N MET A 213 -1.40 14.22 4.07
CA MET A 213 -0.91 13.00 4.71
C MET A 213 -0.11 13.25 6.00
N ASP A 214 0.63 14.36 6.11
CA ASP A 214 1.37 14.74 7.32
C ASP A 214 0.45 15.07 8.52
N LEU A 215 -0.86 15.17 8.30
CA LEU A 215 -1.88 15.41 9.32
C LEU A 215 -2.63 14.13 9.72
N ALA A 216 -2.10 12.96 9.35
CA ALA A 216 -2.62 11.62 9.66
C ALA A 216 -3.10 11.42 11.09
N ASP A 217 -2.41 12.03 12.07
CA ASP A 217 -2.73 11.91 13.49
C ASP A 217 -4.12 12.50 13.85
N GLN A 218 -4.78 13.17 12.90
CA GLN A 218 -6.12 13.76 13.04
C GLN A 218 -7.22 12.95 12.33
N ILE A 219 -6.92 11.75 11.81
CA ILE A 219 -7.95 10.86 11.26
C ILE A 219 -8.79 10.34 12.43
N GLU A 220 -9.94 10.96 12.65
CA GLU A 220 -10.93 10.53 13.63
C GLU A 220 -11.82 9.46 12.99
N ILE A 221 -11.95 8.31 13.66
CA ILE A 221 -13.05 7.37 13.38
C ILE A 221 -14.29 8.03 14.00
N ALA A 222 -15.32 8.29 13.20
CA ALA A 222 -16.57 8.78 13.75
C ALA A 222 -17.10 7.76 14.78
N ASP A 223 -17.15 8.16 16.06
CA ASP A 223 -17.74 7.35 17.13
C ASP A 223 -19.23 7.12 16.82
N THR A 224 -19.55 6.03 16.14
CA THR A 224 -20.91 5.47 16.17
C THR A 224 -21.01 4.55 17.36
N GLU A 225 -21.12 5.14 18.55
CA GLU A 225 -21.72 4.44 19.69
C GLU A 225 -23.13 4.01 19.23
N PRO A 226 -23.49 2.72 19.25
CA PRO A 226 -24.84 2.32 18.88
C PRO A 226 -25.80 2.95 19.88
N GLU A 227 -26.71 3.82 19.39
CA GLU A 227 -27.86 4.27 20.16
C GLU A 227 -28.75 3.06 20.46
N ILE A 228 -28.42 2.34 21.54
CA ILE A 228 -29.35 1.45 22.20
C ILE A 228 -30.43 2.33 22.82
N GLN A 229 -31.52 2.55 22.06
CA GLN A 229 -32.77 3.01 22.64
C GLN A 229 -33.25 1.92 23.58
N ALA A 230 -32.88 2.05 24.86
CA ALA A 230 -33.48 1.28 25.93
C ALA A 230 -34.96 1.66 26.02
N GLU A 231 -35.82 0.87 25.37
CA GLU A 231 -37.24 0.84 25.68
C GLU A 231 -37.40 0.55 27.17
N ASP A 232 -38.13 1.44 27.82
CA ASP A 232 -38.41 1.50 29.25
C ASP A 232 -39.19 0.24 29.68
N VAL A 233 -38.49 -0.84 30.06
CA VAL A 233 -39.11 -2.03 30.65
C VAL A 233 -39.42 -1.72 32.12
N ALA A 234 -40.62 -1.21 32.36
CA ALA A 234 -41.19 -1.09 33.70
C ALA A 234 -41.32 -2.48 34.35
N PRO A 235 -40.92 -2.65 35.63
CA PRO A 235 -41.12 -3.91 36.33
C PRO A 235 -42.59 -4.07 36.75
N GLU A 236 -43.24 -5.13 36.26
CA GLU A 236 -44.49 -5.64 36.83
C GLU A 236 -44.22 -6.15 38.26
N VAL A 237 -44.89 -5.53 39.22
CA VAL A 237 -44.97 -6.00 40.61
C VAL A 237 -46.00 -7.13 40.65
N GLU A 238 -45.54 -8.38 40.74
CA GLU A 238 -46.40 -9.48 41.14
C GLU A 238 -46.75 -9.37 42.62
N SER A 239 -48.01 -9.06 42.91
CA SER A 239 -48.66 -9.33 44.18
C SER A 239 -49.50 -10.60 44.06
N ASN A 240 -49.10 -11.67 44.76
CA ASN A 240 -49.99 -12.61 45.47
C ASN A 240 -49.19 -13.58 46.36
#